data_AF-A0A6J4JTH5-F1
#
_entry.id   AF-A0A6J4JTH5-F1
#
_cell.length_a   1.000
_cell.length_b   1.000
_cell.length_c   1.000
_cell.angle_alpha   90.00
_cell.angle_beta   90.00
_cell.angle_gamma   90.00
#
_symmetry.space_group_name_H-M   'P 1'
#
loop_
_entity.id
_entity.type
_entity.pdbx_description
1 polymer ?
#
loop_
_entity_poly.entity_id
_entity_poly.type
_entity_poly.pdbx_seq_one_letter_code
_entity_poly.pdbx_strand_id
1 'polypeptide(L)'
;WANWWGLRFSSGPSTDLDYVKECRAAYVALHGLGIQTNVVSPDADLSPYDVIVAPVLTMVRTETAERIERRVEQGATLVATFFTGLVDGNDLVHPDGAPGPLRRVLGLRVEETDALPKGKTNGLRFLRPLGDLDEETPHAADLLCDRIRLESAEPVAHYADDFYAGEPAVTVNAFGAGRAYYLATRPVEAALRSFLQAVCADKGIRSPLAGGAPPPRGIEVSVRVSPEGHALLYLLNHNTEPIEVPLEPGPYRDLITGKSCSGAVTLGARAVAILGR
;
A
#
# COMPACT_ATOMS: atom_id res chain seq x y z
N TRP A 1 4.60 -2.37 16.71
CA TRP A 1 4.90 -3.45 17.67
C TRP A 1 3.66 -3.95 18.38
N ALA A 2 2.93 -3.17 19.18
CA ALA A 2 1.73 -3.65 19.89
C ALA A 2 0.73 -4.44 19.01
N ASN A 3 0.44 -3.91 17.80
CA ASN A 3 -0.37 -4.61 16.80
C ASN A 3 0.13 -6.03 16.44
N TRP A 4 1.44 -6.18 16.26
CA TRP A 4 2.06 -7.47 15.95
C TRP A 4 1.98 -8.45 17.13
N TRP A 5 2.16 -7.97 18.36
CA TRP A 5 2.01 -8.80 19.56
C TRP A 5 0.57 -9.30 19.70
N GLY A 6 -0.43 -8.42 19.53
CA GLY A 6 -1.84 -8.80 19.57
C GLY A 6 -2.18 -9.89 18.55
N LEU A 7 -1.79 -9.68 17.28
CA LEU A 7 -2.08 -10.66 16.22
C LEU A 7 -1.34 -11.99 16.39
N ARG A 8 -0.11 -11.97 16.90
CA ARG A 8 0.70 -13.20 17.03
C ARG A 8 0.29 -14.07 18.22
N PHE A 9 -0.19 -13.47 19.29
CA PHE A 9 -0.47 -14.17 20.55
C PHE A 9 -1.97 -14.31 20.86
N SER A 10 -2.83 -13.86 19.94
CA SER A 10 -4.28 -14.10 19.98
C SER A 10 -4.68 -15.20 18.99
N SER A 11 -5.75 -15.93 19.30
CA SER A 11 -6.38 -16.83 18.33
C SER A 11 -7.25 -15.99 17.39
N GLY A 12 -6.68 -15.62 16.24
CA GLY A 12 -7.39 -14.92 15.18
C GLY A 12 -8.27 -15.84 14.31
N PRO A 13 -8.98 -15.28 13.32
CA PRO A 13 -9.85 -16.03 12.42
C PRO A 13 -9.09 -17.02 11.51
N SER A 14 -7.78 -16.84 11.32
CA SER A 14 -6.94 -17.76 10.56
C SER A 14 -5.53 -17.86 11.15
N THR A 15 -4.97 -19.07 11.16
CA THR A 15 -3.56 -19.32 11.54
C THR A 15 -2.57 -18.94 10.43
N ASP A 16 -3.07 -18.65 9.21
CA ASP A 16 -2.27 -18.20 8.07
C ASP A 16 -2.09 -16.67 8.04
N LEU A 17 -2.77 -15.91 8.91
CA LEU A 17 -2.62 -14.46 9.02
C LEU A 17 -1.28 -14.11 9.69
N ASP A 18 -0.39 -13.46 8.94
CA ASP A 18 0.91 -12.99 9.42
C ASP A 18 1.07 -11.50 9.12
N TYR A 19 0.91 -10.68 10.16
CA TYR A 19 1.00 -9.22 10.07
C TYR A 19 2.26 -8.73 9.34
N VAL A 20 3.42 -9.34 9.58
CA VAL A 20 4.68 -8.88 8.97
C VAL A 20 4.67 -9.19 7.47
N LYS A 21 4.08 -10.32 7.05
CA LYS A 21 3.92 -10.63 5.63
C LYS A 21 2.98 -9.65 4.94
N GLU A 22 1.89 -9.24 5.60
CA GLU A 22 0.95 -8.25 5.04
C GLU A 22 1.60 -6.86 4.89
N CYS A 23 2.33 -6.39 5.91
CA CYS A 23 3.12 -5.17 5.80
C CYS A 23 4.18 -5.27 4.70
N ARG A 24 4.86 -6.42 4.59
CA ARG A 24 5.88 -6.67 3.57
C ARG A 24 5.29 -6.71 2.17
N ALA A 25 4.10 -7.26 1.97
CA ALA A 25 3.44 -7.32 0.67
C ALA A 25 3.19 -5.91 0.12
N ALA A 26 2.62 -5.01 0.94
CA ALA A 26 2.45 -3.60 0.58
C ALA A 26 3.79 -2.90 0.30
N TYR A 27 4.80 -3.13 1.15
CA TYR A 27 6.14 -2.56 0.95
C TYR A 27 6.80 -3.04 -0.35
N VAL A 28 6.75 -4.34 -0.64
CA VAL A 28 7.34 -4.93 -1.86
C VAL A 28 6.64 -4.40 -3.11
N ALA A 29 5.31 -4.23 -3.07
CA ALA A 29 4.56 -3.61 -4.16
C ALA A 29 5.07 -2.18 -4.45
N LEU A 30 5.15 -1.32 -3.44
CA LEU A 30 5.65 0.06 -3.59
C LEU A 30 7.13 0.12 -3.99
N HIS A 31 7.97 -0.71 -3.36
CA HIS A 31 9.39 -0.83 -3.70
C HIS A 31 9.58 -1.24 -5.16
N GLY A 32 8.84 -2.24 -5.63
CA GLY A 32 8.88 -2.68 -7.02
C GLY A 32 8.33 -1.65 -8.01
N LEU A 33 7.59 -0.64 -7.54
CA LEU A 33 7.16 0.52 -8.34
C LEU A 33 8.19 1.65 -8.33
N GLY A 34 9.30 1.51 -7.59
CA GLY A 34 10.30 2.56 -7.40
C GLY A 34 9.82 3.70 -6.50
N ILE A 35 8.78 3.47 -5.69
CA ILE A 35 8.20 4.49 -4.82
C ILE A 35 8.91 4.48 -3.46
N GLN A 36 9.56 5.59 -3.13
CA GLN A 36 10.21 5.79 -1.84
C GLN A 36 9.15 5.75 -0.73
N THR A 37 9.33 4.82 0.21
CA THR A 37 8.37 4.57 1.29
C THR A 37 9.07 4.64 2.64
N ASN A 38 8.42 5.21 3.65
CA ASN A 38 8.88 5.18 5.03
C ASN A 38 8.00 4.23 5.86
N VAL A 39 8.64 3.37 6.64
CA VAL A 39 7.96 2.57 7.67
C VAL A 39 7.99 3.37 8.96
N VAL A 40 6.82 3.80 9.43
CA VAL A 40 6.68 4.67 10.59
C VAL A 40 5.85 4.03 11.70
N SER A 41 5.99 4.55 12.91
CA SER A 41 5.11 4.19 14.02
C SER A 41 3.67 4.68 13.75
N PRO A 42 2.63 3.99 14.25
CA PRO A 42 1.26 4.54 14.30
C PRO A 42 1.14 5.88 15.05
N ASP A 43 2.15 6.23 15.84
CA ASP A 43 2.26 7.51 16.57
C ASP A 43 3.13 8.56 15.87
N ALA A 44 3.64 8.27 14.67
CA ALA A 44 4.46 9.22 13.93
C ALA A 44 3.65 10.44 13.47
N ASP A 45 4.36 11.54 13.19
CA ASP A 45 3.78 12.65 12.45
C ASP A 45 3.46 12.21 11.02
N LEU A 46 2.21 12.40 10.62
CA LEU A 46 1.69 12.02 9.32
C LEU A 46 1.64 13.18 8.32
N SER A 47 1.96 14.40 8.77
CA SER A 47 1.93 15.61 7.93
C SER A 47 2.75 15.50 6.63
N PRO A 48 3.90 14.80 6.57
CA PRO A 48 4.69 14.72 5.33
C PRO A 48 4.15 13.75 4.27
N TYR A 49 3.14 12.92 4.58
CA TYR A 49 2.73 11.81 3.71
C TYR A 49 1.40 12.08 3.02
N ASP A 50 1.37 12.03 1.69
CA ASP A 50 0.13 12.14 0.90
C ASP A 50 -0.58 10.80 0.71
N VAL A 51 0.11 9.68 0.93
CA VAL A 51 -0.46 8.33 0.93
C VAL A 51 -0.02 7.60 2.21
N ILE A 52 -0.98 7.07 2.95
CA ILE A 52 -0.77 6.29 4.17
C ILE A 52 -1.33 4.89 3.92
N VAL A 53 -0.47 3.87 4.00
CA VAL A 53 -0.89 2.47 3.89
C VAL A 53 -0.81 1.83 5.27
N ALA A 54 -1.93 1.28 5.74
CA ALA A 54 -2.09 0.67 7.06
C ALA A 54 -2.59 -0.78 6.93
N PRO A 55 -1.71 -1.73 6.54
CA PRO A 55 -2.10 -3.13 6.42
C PRO A 55 -2.40 -3.73 7.79
N VAL A 56 -3.58 -4.32 7.95
CA VAL A 56 -4.02 -5.10 9.11
C VAL A 56 -3.72 -4.33 10.42
N LEU A 57 -4.09 -3.05 10.47
CA LEU A 57 -3.92 -2.21 11.65
C LEU A 57 -5.05 -2.51 12.65
N THR A 58 -5.04 -3.73 13.20
CA THR A 58 -6.09 -4.28 14.07
C THR A 58 -6.26 -3.48 15.35
N MET A 59 -5.16 -3.03 15.94
CA MET A 59 -5.14 -2.23 17.16
C MET A 59 -5.10 -0.74 16.81
N VAL A 60 -6.18 -0.03 17.11
CA VAL A 60 -6.29 1.42 16.84
C VAL A 60 -6.69 2.16 18.11
N ARG A 61 -5.78 3.01 18.60
CA ARG A 61 -6.11 3.98 19.65
C ARG A 61 -6.86 5.16 19.06
N THR A 62 -7.70 5.80 19.86
CA THR A 62 -8.45 7.01 19.44
C THR A 62 -7.54 8.09 18.87
N GLU A 63 -6.39 8.35 19.50
CA GLU A 63 -5.44 9.39 19.04
C GLU A 63 -4.78 9.01 17.71
N THR A 64 -4.63 7.70 17.44
CA THR A 64 -4.12 7.20 16.16
C THR A 64 -5.14 7.43 15.05
N ALA A 65 -6.40 7.08 15.31
CA ALA A 65 -7.49 7.34 14.39
C ALA A 65 -7.62 8.84 14.09
N GLU A 66 -7.64 9.69 15.11
CA GLU A 66 -7.75 11.14 14.92
C GLU A 66 -6.61 11.73 14.07
N ARG A 67 -5.37 11.25 14.23
CA ARG A 67 -4.25 11.68 13.37
C ARG A 67 -4.47 11.29 11.91
N ILE A 68 -4.93 10.05 11.68
CA ILE A 68 -5.24 9.55 10.35
C ILE A 68 -6.40 10.34 9.74
N GLU A 69 -7.51 10.51 10.48
CA GLU A 69 -8.69 11.27 10.03
C GLU A 69 -8.29 12.69 9.63
N ARG A 70 -7.57 13.42 10.49
CA ARG A 70 -7.08 14.78 10.21
C ARG A 70 -6.23 14.82 8.95
N ARG A 71 -5.33 13.85 8.76
CA ARG A 71 -4.43 13.86 7.61
C ARG A 71 -5.18 13.56 6.30
N VAL A 72 -6.16 12.65 6.34
CA VAL A 72 -7.06 12.40 5.20
C VAL A 72 -7.92 13.64 4.91
N GLU A 73 -8.50 14.26 5.93
CA GLU A 73 -9.29 15.50 5.78
C GLU A 73 -8.49 16.62 5.09
N GLN A 74 -7.18 16.70 5.36
CA GLN A 74 -6.24 17.64 4.74
C GLN A 74 -5.75 17.23 3.34
N GLY A 75 -6.25 16.14 2.77
CA GLY A 75 -5.97 15.75 1.40
C GLY A 75 -5.09 14.52 1.21
N ALA A 76 -4.71 13.80 2.28
CA ALA A 76 -4.03 12.51 2.09
C ALA A 76 -5.00 11.41 1.63
N THR A 77 -4.42 10.33 1.12
CA THR A 77 -5.14 9.08 0.88
C THR A 77 -4.76 8.02 1.90
N LEU A 78 -5.75 7.47 2.61
CA LEU A 78 -5.58 6.28 3.44
C LEU A 78 -5.86 5.02 2.61
N VAL A 79 -5.06 3.99 2.80
CA VAL A 79 -5.34 2.61 2.36
C VAL A 79 -5.29 1.73 3.60
N ALA A 80 -6.46 1.36 4.13
CA ALA A 80 -6.61 0.37 5.17
C ALA A 80 -7.01 -0.98 4.57
N THR A 81 -6.78 -2.07 5.30
CA THR A 81 -7.16 -3.41 4.85
C THR A 81 -8.08 -4.09 5.86
N PHE A 82 -8.53 -5.28 5.48
CA PHE A 82 -9.26 -6.20 6.33
C PHE A 82 -8.66 -6.30 7.73
N PHE A 83 -9.52 -6.54 8.70
CA PHE A 83 -9.15 -6.72 10.11
C PHE A 83 -8.49 -5.49 10.76
N THR A 84 -8.67 -4.30 10.18
CA THR A 84 -8.26 -3.00 10.76
C THR A 84 -9.29 -2.50 11.78
N GLY A 85 -8.80 -1.94 12.90
CA GLY A 85 -9.65 -1.23 13.88
C GLY A 85 -10.59 -2.13 14.69
N LEU A 86 -10.19 -3.36 14.96
CA LEU A 86 -10.98 -4.29 15.76
C LEU A 86 -10.89 -3.99 17.26
N VAL A 87 -9.69 -3.67 17.75
CA VAL A 87 -9.38 -3.57 19.18
C VAL A 87 -8.70 -2.26 19.54
N ASP A 88 -8.88 -1.84 20.80
CA ASP A 88 -8.21 -0.67 21.37
C ASP A 88 -6.77 -0.97 21.80
N GLY A 89 -6.10 0.01 22.41
CA GLY A 89 -4.71 -0.12 22.88
C GLY A 89 -4.48 -1.18 23.96
N ASN A 90 -5.54 -1.74 24.55
CA ASN A 90 -5.51 -2.79 25.56
C ASN A 90 -6.02 -4.14 25.02
N ASP A 91 -6.17 -4.27 23.69
CA ASP A 91 -6.70 -5.48 23.02
C ASP A 91 -8.17 -5.77 23.36
N LEU A 92 -8.94 -4.74 23.75
CA LEU A 92 -10.38 -4.84 23.95
C LEU A 92 -11.11 -4.44 22.66
N VAL A 93 -12.04 -5.28 22.21
CA VAL A 93 -12.85 -5.00 21.03
C VAL A 93 -13.59 -3.67 21.20
N HIS A 94 -13.51 -2.81 20.19
CA HIS A 94 -14.24 -1.55 20.21
C HIS A 94 -15.76 -1.80 20.30
N PRO A 95 -16.50 -1.11 21.19
CA PRO A 95 -17.94 -1.35 21.37
C PRO A 95 -18.77 -1.21 20.08
N ASP A 96 -18.37 -0.33 19.18
CA ASP A 96 -19.06 -0.08 17.90
C ASP A 96 -18.68 -1.07 16.78
N GLY A 97 -17.78 -2.02 17.07
CA GLY A 97 -17.21 -2.97 16.11
C GLY A 97 -16.17 -2.36 15.17
N ALA A 98 -15.58 -3.19 14.30
CA ALA A 98 -14.59 -2.74 13.33
C ALA A 98 -15.22 -1.86 12.22
N PRO A 99 -14.48 -0.86 11.69
CA PRO A 99 -13.07 -0.53 11.97
C PRO A 99 -12.90 0.45 13.15
N GLY A 100 -13.80 0.40 14.12
CA GLY A 100 -13.70 1.12 15.38
C GLY A 100 -13.64 2.63 15.16
N PRO A 101 -12.65 3.32 15.72
CA PRO A 101 -12.53 4.77 15.59
C PRO A 101 -12.20 5.25 14.17
N LEU A 102 -11.93 4.35 13.20
CA LEU A 102 -11.76 4.70 11.78
C LEU A 102 -13.06 4.59 10.95
N ARG A 103 -14.19 4.19 11.56
CA ARG A 103 -15.48 4.01 10.87
C ARG A 103 -15.89 5.22 10.05
N ARG A 104 -15.74 6.42 10.62
CA ARG A 104 -16.14 7.67 9.97
C ARG A 104 -15.27 7.99 8.76
N VAL A 105 -13.94 7.94 8.89
CA VAL A 105 -13.04 8.20 7.75
C VAL A 105 -13.13 7.12 6.67
N LEU A 106 -13.34 5.84 7.03
CA LEU A 106 -13.50 4.75 6.06
C LEU A 106 -14.91 4.64 5.49
N GLY A 107 -15.91 5.27 6.11
CA GLY A 107 -17.28 5.33 5.62
C GLY A 107 -17.99 3.97 5.57
N LEU A 108 -17.62 3.03 6.45
CA LEU A 108 -18.13 1.66 6.47
C LEU A 108 -18.06 1.04 7.86
N ARG A 109 -18.82 -0.04 8.06
CA ARG A 109 -18.72 -0.96 9.19
C ARG A 109 -18.45 -2.38 8.69
N VAL A 110 -17.63 -3.14 9.42
CA VAL A 110 -17.46 -4.59 9.19
C VAL A 110 -18.53 -5.32 10.00
N GLU A 111 -19.37 -6.12 9.34
CA GLU A 111 -20.43 -6.91 9.99
C GLU A 111 -19.88 -8.26 10.46
N GLU A 112 -19.07 -8.91 9.63
CA GLU A 112 -18.42 -10.18 9.92
C GLU A 112 -17.14 -10.36 9.11
N THR A 113 -16.29 -11.29 9.53
CA THR A 113 -15.05 -11.68 8.85
C THR A 113 -15.10 -13.18 8.58
N ASP A 114 -15.03 -13.56 7.31
CA ASP A 114 -14.86 -14.95 6.88
C ASP A 114 -13.37 -15.28 6.70
N ALA A 115 -12.97 -16.50 7.06
CA ALA A 115 -11.61 -16.98 6.92
C ALA A 115 -11.53 -18.08 5.88
N LEU A 116 -10.88 -17.77 4.76
CA LEU A 116 -10.77 -18.71 3.67
C LEU A 116 -9.81 -19.86 4.05
N PRO A 117 -10.20 -21.12 3.81
CA PRO A 117 -9.28 -22.24 4.00
C PRO A 117 -8.04 -22.07 3.13
N LYS A 118 -6.90 -22.58 3.61
CA LYS A 118 -5.63 -22.50 2.89
C LYS A 118 -5.76 -22.98 1.43
N GLY A 119 -5.33 -22.14 0.49
CA GLY A 119 -5.37 -22.41 -0.95
C GLY A 119 -6.73 -22.17 -1.60
N LYS A 120 -7.73 -21.68 -0.86
CA LYS A 120 -8.98 -21.14 -1.40
C LYS A 120 -8.82 -19.64 -1.66
N THR A 121 -9.53 -19.18 -2.69
CA THR A 121 -9.53 -17.79 -3.14
C THR A 121 -10.96 -17.35 -3.39
N ASN A 122 -11.21 -16.05 -3.25
CA ASN A 122 -12.35 -15.35 -3.83
C ASN A 122 -11.85 -14.48 -5.00
N GLY A 123 -12.76 -13.90 -5.79
CA GLY A 123 -12.44 -12.95 -6.84
C GLY A 123 -12.82 -11.51 -6.47
N LEU A 124 -12.05 -10.54 -6.95
CA LEU A 124 -12.33 -9.11 -6.90
C LEU A 124 -12.73 -8.64 -8.28
N ARG A 125 -14.00 -8.27 -8.46
CA ARG A 125 -14.50 -7.66 -9.69
C ARG A 125 -14.56 -6.14 -9.52
N PHE A 126 -13.68 -5.42 -10.19
CA PHE A 126 -13.69 -3.96 -10.17
C PHE A 126 -14.88 -3.42 -10.96
N LEU A 127 -15.50 -2.35 -10.45
CA LEU A 127 -16.69 -1.73 -11.06
C LEU A 127 -16.32 -0.74 -12.17
N ARG A 128 -15.07 -0.28 -12.18
CA ARG A 128 -14.45 0.58 -13.19
C ARG A 128 -12.95 0.29 -13.23
N PRO A 129 -12.27 0.53 -14.36
CA PRO A 129 -10.83 0.36 -14.43
C PRO A 129 -10.07 1.21 -13.39
N LEU A 130 -9.06 0.62 -12.75
CA LEU A 130 -8.19 1.28 -11.79
C LEU A 130 -6.73 0.85 -11.99
N GLY A 131 -5.94 1.69 -12.66
CA GLY A 131 -4.60 1.29 -13.12
C GLY A 131 -4.71 0.17 -14.16
N ASP A 132 -3.99 -0.94 -13.95
CA ASP A 132 -4.05 -2.12 -14.81
C ASP A 132 -5.15 -3.13 -14.39
N LEU A 133 -6.03 -2.74 -13.48
CA LEU A 133 -7.16 -3.56 -13.01
C LEU A 133 -8.37 -3.26 -13.90
N ASP A 134 -8.84 -4.26 -14.65
CA ASP A 134 -10.00 -4.15 -15.52
C ASP A 134 -11.30 -4.56 -14.84
N GLU A 135 -12.43 -4.28 -15.48
CA GLU A 135 -13.78 -4.60 -14.96
C GLU A 135 -14.29 -5.99 -15.40
N GLU A 136 -13.64 -6.60 -16.40
CA GLU A 136 -14.10 -7.82 -17.04
C GLU A 136 -13.65 -9.07 -16.26
N THR A 137 -12.40 -9.04 -15.77
CA THR A 137 -11.70 -10.18 -15.20
C THR A 137 -11.63 -10.07 -13.67
N PRO A 138 -12.21 -11.02 -12.92
CA PRO A 138 -12.00 -11.07 -11.47
C PRO A 138 -10.52 -11.31 -11.14
N HIS A 139 -9.98 -10.50 -10.22
CA HIS A 139 -8.64 -10.68 -9.69
C HIS A 139 -8.69 -11.52 -8.40
N ALA A 140 -7.84 -12.55 -8.29
CA ALA A 140 -7.86 -13.40 -7.11
C ALA A 140 -7.53 -12.63 -5.82
N ALA A 141 -8.19 -13.02 -4.73
CA ALA A 141 -7.91 -12.59 -3.37
C ALA A 141 -8.10 -13.76 -2.41
N ASP A 142 -7.48 -13.68 -1.22
CA ASP A 142 -7.48 -14.79 -0.27
C ASP A 142 -7.44 -14.33 1.20
N LEU A 143 -7.17 -15.29 2.09
CA LEU A 143 -6.96 -15.13 3.53
C LEU A 143 -8.21 -14.80 4.34
N LEU A 144 -8.64 -13.55 4.34
CA LEU A 144 -9.81 -13.07 5.08
C LEU A 144 -10.73 -12.31 4.13
N CYS A 145 -12.03 -12.38 4.37
CA CYS A 145 -13.06 -11.64 3.64
C CYS A 145 -13.96 -10.92 4.64
N ASP A 146 -13.74 -9.61 4.82
CA ASP A 146 -14.59 -8.76 5.62
C ASP A 146 -15.86 -8.42 4.84
N ARG A 147 -17.02 -8.80 5.38
CA ARG A 147 -18.31 -8.38 4.85
C ARG A 147 -18.67 -7.04 5.43
N ILE A 148 -18.87 -6.08 4.54
CA ILE A 148 -18.92 -4.67 4.89
C ILE A 148 -20.26 -4.04 4.56
N ARG A 149 -20.76 -3.27 5.53
CA ARG A 149 -21.90 -2.37 5.36
C ARG A 149 -21.38 -0.98 5.05
N LEU A 150 -21.71 -0.47 3.87
CA LEU A 150 -21.37 0.90 3.46
C LEU A 150 -22.22 1.91 4.23
N GLU A 151 -21.60 3.03 4.58
CA GLU A 151 -22.25 4.21 5.15
C GLU A 151 -22.10 5.38 4.19
N SER A 152 -20.93 6.04 4.20
CA SER A 152 -20.60 7.11 3.25
C SER A 152 -19.65 6.67 2.13
N ALA A 153 -19.03 5.50 2.27
CA ALA A 153 -18.15 4.95 1.25
C ALA A 153 -18.92 4.41 0.05
N GLU A 154 -18.27 4.43 -1.10
CA GLU A 154 -18.76 3.84 -2.34
C GLU A 154 -17.95 2.58 -2.67
N PRO A 155 -18.57 1.56 -3.31
CA PRO A 155 -17.84 0.39 -3.75
C PRO A 155 -16.94 0.72 -4.95
N VAL A 156 -15.75 0.13 -4.96
CA VAL A 156 -14.77 0.16 -6.07
C VAL A 156 -14.68 -1.22 -6.72
N ALA A 157 -14.78 -2.28 -5.92
CA ALA A 157 -14.84 -3.67 -6.39
C ALA A 157 -15.78 -4.48 -5.50
N HIS A 158 -16.38 -5.52 -6.06
CA HIS A 158 -17.21 -6.49 -5.33
C HIS A 158 -16.53 -7.86 -5.27
N TYR A 159 -16.91 -8.66 -4.27
CA TYR A 159 -16.61 -10.09 -4.27
C TYR A 159 -17.28 -10.76 -5.47
N ALA A 160 -16.55 -11.67 -6.13
CA ALA A 160 -17.04 -12.39 -7.31
C ALA A 160 -17.66 -13.74 -6.96
N ASP A 161 -17.25 -14.34 -5.84
CA ASP A 161 -17.58 -15.71 -5.46
C ASP A 161 -18.14 -15.78 -4.02
N ASP A 162 -18.60 -16.98 -3.65
CA ASP A 162 -19.19 -17.33 -2.35
C ASP A 162 -20.57 -16.69 -2.06
N PHE A 163 -21.13 -16.96 -0.87
CA PHE A 163 -22.46 -16.50 -0.47
C PHE A 163 -22.59 -14.97 -0.35
N TYR A 164 -21.45 -14.26 -0.34
CA TYR A 164 -21.34 -12.79 -0.33
C TYR A 164 -20.91 -12.22 -1.69
N ALA A 165 -21.00 -12.99 -2.79
CA ALA A 165 -20.80 -12.48 -4.13
C ALA A 165 -21.70 -11.27 -4.42
N GLY A 166 -21.11 -10.20 -4.99
CA GLY A 166 -21.78 -8.93 -5.23
C GLY A 166 -21.76 -7.95 -4.05
N GLU A 167 -21.28 -8.36 -2.88
CA GLU A 167 -21.01 -7.45 -1.77
C GLU A 167 -19.70 -6.66 -1.98
N PRO A 168 -19.55 -5.45 -1.42
CA PRO A 168 -18.34 -4.64 -1.58
C PRO A 168 -17.10 -5.32 -0.99
N ALA A 169 -16.01 -5.35 -1.76
CA ALA A 169 -14.72 -5.94 -1.37
C ALA A 169 -13.55 -4.93 -1.42
N VAL A 170 -13.71 -3.86 -2.21
CA VAL A 170 -12.87 -2.67 -2.15
C VAL A 170 -13.79 -1.46 -2.12
N THR A 171 -13.51 -0.50 -1.24
CA THR A 171 -14.31 0.73 -1.14
C THR A 171 -13.45 1.96 -1.16
N VAL A 172 -14.08 3.10 -1.42
CA VAL A 172 -13.49 4.43 -1.26
C VAL A 172 -14.48 5.37 -0.59
N ASN A 173 -14.03 6.12 0.40
CA ASN A 173 -14.77 7.21 1.01
C ASN A 173 -14.09 8.54 0.71
N ALA A 174 -14.84 9.52 0.21
CA ALA A 174 -14.37 10.90 0.15
C ALA A 174 -14.47 11.53 1.54
N PHE A 175 -13.38 12.10 2.05
CA PHE A 175 -13.35 12.63 3.40
C PHE A 175 -12.50 13.90 3.45
N GLY A 176 -13.16 15.05 3.67
CA GLY A 176 -12.52 16.36 3.50
C GLY A 176 -11.98 16.54 2.09
N ALA A 177 -10.70 16.91 1.98
CA ALA A 177 -9.98 17.03 0.71
C ALA A 177 -9.34 15.69 0.23
N GLY A 178 -9.44 14.63 1.04
CA GLY A 178 -8.76 13.36 0.78
C GLY A 178 -9.71 12.20 0.50
N ARG A 179 -9.14 10.99 0.53
CA ARG A 179 -9.85 9.74 0.25
C ARG A 179 -9.39 8.65 1.22
N ALA A 180 -10.27 7.72 1.55
CA ALA A 180 -9.92 6.54 2.33
C ALA A 180 -10.40 5.29 1.63
N TYR A 181 -9.46 4.43 1.24
CA TYR A 181 -9.73 3.13 0.67
C TYR A 181 -9.70 2.05 1.74
N TYR A 182 -10.56 1.05 1.57
CA TYR A 182 -10.56 -0.17 2.36
C TYR A 182 -10.49 -1.40 1.45
N LEU A 183 -9.49 -2.26 1.66
CA LEU A 183 -9.36 -3.56 1.00
C LEU A 183 -9.91 -4.64 1.95
N ALA A 184 -11.12 -5.12 1.72
CA ALA A 184 -11.80 -6.06 2.62
C ALA A 184 -11.28 -7.51 2.54
N THR A 185 -10.27 -7.76 1.71
CA THR A 185 -9.58 -9.05 1.59
C THR A 185 -8.14 -8.82 1.12
N ARG A 186 -7.30 -9.86 1.07
CA ARG A 186 -5.93 -9.78 0.57
C ARG A 186 -5.91 -10.00 -0.95
N PRO A 187 -5.69 -8.96 -1.77
CA PRO A 187 -5.54 -9.15 -3.22
C PRO A 187 -4.23 -9.90 -3.51
N VAL A 188 -4.18 -10.65 -4.60
CA VAL A 188 -2.90 -11.18 -5.10
C VAL A 188 -1.90 -10.06 -5.41
N GLU A 189 -0.61 -10.39 -5.36
CA GLU A 189 0.50 -9.42 -5.47
C GLU A 189 0.37 -8.48 -6.68
N ALA A 190 0.03 -9.01 -7.86
CA ALA A 190 -0.16 -8.21 -9.06
C ALA A 190 -1.29 -7.19 -8.90
N ALA A 191 -2.42 -7.60 -8.30
CA ALA A 191 -3.56 -6.72 -8.11
C ALA A 191 -3.29 -5.64 -7.05
N LEU A 192 -2.63 -6.02 -5.94
CA LEU A 192 -2.21 -5.07 -4.91
C LEU A 192 -1.23 -4.03 -5.48
N ARG A 193 -0.28 -4.47 -6.32
CA ARG A 193 0.68 -3.60 -6.99
C ARG A 193 -0.03 -2.58 -7.90
N SER A 194 -0.92 -3.04 -8.79
CA SER A 194 -1.65 -2.15 -9.70
C SER A 194 -2.56 -1.18 -8.95
N PHE A 195 -3.20 -1.64 -7.87
CA PHE A 195 -4.00 -0.78 -6.98
C PHE A 195 -3.15 0.33 -6.35
N LEU A 196 -2.03 -0.02 -5.71
CA LEU A 196 -1.15 0.97 -5.06
C LEU A 196 -0.51 1.92 -6.07
N GLN A 197 -0.17 1.44 -7.28
CA GLN A 197 0.29 2.30 -8.36
C GLN A 197 -0.75 3.37 -8.73
N ALA A 198 -2.01 2.98 -8.87
CA ALA A 198 -3.09 3.92 -9.18
C ALA A 198 -3.31 4.94 -8.06
N VAL A 199 -3.33 4.49 -6.80
CA VAL A 199 -3.47 5.37 -5.62
C VAL A 199 -2.32 6.38 -5.54
N CYS A 200 -1.07 5.94 -5.72
CA CYS A 200 0.09 6.84 -5.71
C CYS A 200 0.07 7.81 -6.91
N ALA A 201 -0.32 7.33 -8.09
CA ALA A 201 -0.41 8.15 -9.29
C ALA A 201 -1.44 9.30 -9.18
N ASP A 202 -2.57 9.09 -8.48
CA ASP A 202 -3.57 10.12 -8.16
C ASP A 202 -3.00 11.26 -7.31
N LYS A 203 -1.95 10.97 -6.52
CA LYS A 203 -1.17 11.95 -5.74
C LYS A 203 0.09 12.45 -6.44
N GLY A 204 0.32 12.06 -7.70
CA GLY A 204 1.55 12.42 -8.42
C GLY A 204 2.81 11.71 -7.90
N ILE A 205 2.66 10.70 -7.04
CA ILE A 205 3.78 9.93 -6.49
C ILE A 205 4.15 8.83 -7.49
N ARG A 206 5.36 8.88 -8.02
CA ARG A 206 5.87 7.96 -9.04
C ARG A 206 7.34 7.63 -8.80
N SER A 207 7.84 6.64 -9.54
CA SER A 207 9.27 6.35 -9.61
C SER A 207 10.07 7.61 -10.01
N PRO A 208 11.31 7.79 -9.52
CA PRO A 208 12.18 8.89 -9.95
C PRO A 208 12.86 8.62 -11.32
N LEU A 209 12.58 7.48 -11.94
CA LEU A 209 13.08 7.12 -13.27
C LEU A 209 12.25 7.79 -14.39
N ALA A 210 12.75 7.68 -15.62
CA ALA A 210 12.16 8.32 -16.79
C ALA A 210 10.63 8.13 -16.89
N GLY A 211 9.90 9.24 -16.99
CA GLY A 211 8.45 9.27 -17.15
C GLY A 211 7.67 8.75 -15.93
N GLY A 212 8.33 8.58 -14.78
CA GLY A 212 7.72 7.98 -13.61
C GLY A 212 7.53 6.45 -13.71
N ALA A 213 8.21 5.79 -14.65
CA ALA A 213 8.06 4.36 -14.89
C ALA A 213 8.70 3.51 -13.78
N PRO A 214 8.10 2.36 -13.42
CA PRO A 214 8.71 1.41 -12.48
C PRO A 214 10.11 0.98 -12.93
N PRO A 215 11.02 0.67 -11.98
CA PRO A 215 12.34 0.18 -12.31
C PRO A 215 12.28 -1.16 -13.06
N PRO A 216 13.26 -1.45 -13.94
CA PRO A 216 13.41 -2.78 -14.52
C PRO A 216 13.52 -3.85 -13.43
N ARG A 217 13.11 -5.09 -13.74
CA ARG A 217 13.12 -6.19 -12.77
C ARG A 217 14.51 -6.36 -12.15
N GLY A 218 14.56 -6.43 -10.82
CA GLY A 218 15.80 -6.59 -10.07
C GLY A 218 16.63 -5.31 -9.90
N ILE A 219 16.16 -4.17 -10.42
CA ILE A 219 16.71 -2.86 -10.09
C ILE A 219 15.99 -2.28 -8.88
N GLU A 220 16.74 -2.01 -7.83
CA GLU A 220 16.30 -1.17 -6.72
C GLU A 220 16.66 0.29 -7.01
N VAL A 221 15.71 1.18 -6.73
CA VAL A 221 15.87 2.62 -6.87
C VAL A 221 15.47 3.31 -5.57
N SER A 222 16.30 4.23 -5.10
CA SER A 222 15.96 5.10 -3.97
C SER A 222 16.55 6.50 -4.15
N VAL A 223 15.93 7.49 -3.52
CA VAL A 223 16.39 8.88 -3.55
C VAL A 223 16.68 9.35 -2.13
N ARG A 224 17.83 9.98 -1.93
CA ARG A 224 18.12 10.75 -0.71
C ARG A 224 18.31 12.20 -1.05
N VAL A 225 17.66 13.07 -0.30
CA VAL A 225 17.77 14.53 -0.45
C VAL A 225 18.50 15.07 0.77
N SER A 226 19.56 15.85 0.55
CA SER A 226 20.28 16.52 1.63
C SER A 226 19.48 17.71 2.19
N PRO A 227 19.81 18.21 3.39
CA PRO A 227 19.18 19.44 3.93
C PRO A 227 19.30 20.65 3.01
N GLU A 228 20.35 20.71 2.19
CA GLU A 228 20.60 21.76 1.19
C GLU A 228 19.81 21.55 -0.11
N GLY A 229 19.02 20.47 -0.21
CA GLY A 229 18.15 20.17 -1.36
C GLY A 229 18.81 19.34 -2.46
N HIS A 230 20.04 18.85 -2.27
CA HIS A 230 20.71 18.02 -3.27
C HIS A 230 20.14 16.59 -3.25
N ALA A 231 19.57 16.16 -4.38
CA ALA A 231 19.04 14.81 -4.55
C ALA A 231 20.11 13.87 -5.13
N LEU A 232 20.28 12.71 -4.49
CA LEU A 232 21.11 11.60 -4.96
C LEU A 232 20.20 10.41 -5.29
N LEU A 233 20.35 9.90 -6.51
CA LEU A 233 19.64 8.71 -6.99
C LEU A 233 20.55 7.49 -6.84
N TYR A 234 20.11 6.53 -6.03
CA TYR A 234 20.79 5.26 -5.81
C TYR A 234 20.16 4.20 -6.70
N LEU A 235 20.99 3.51 -7.47
CA LEU A 235 20.56 2.40 -8.32
C LEU A 235 21.38 1.17 -7.97
N LEU A 236 20.70 0.08 -7.60
CA LEU A 236 21.35 -1.18 -7.24
C LEU A 236 20.82 -2.28 -8.18
N ASN A 237 21.73 -2.95 -8.87
CA ASN A 237 21.40 -4.08 -9.72
C ASN A 237 21.49 -5.39 -8.93
N HIS A 238 20.34 -5.94 -8.54
CA HIS A 238 20.25 -7.25 -7.88
C HIS A 238 20.24 -8.43 -8.87
N ASN A 239 20.51 -8.20 -10.15
CA ASN A 239 20.65 -9.25 -11.15
C ASN A 239 22.11 -9.69 -11.31
N THR A 240 22.31 -10.85 -11.92
CA THR A 240 23.62 -11.37 -12.34
C THR A 240 24.02 -10.92 -13.74
N GLU A 241 23.23 -10.07 -14.37
CA GLU A 241 23.42 -9.61 -15.75
C GLU A 241 23.43 -8.07 -15.80
N PRO A 242 24.14 -7.47 -16.77
CA PRO A 242 24.04 -6.04 -17.02
C PRO A 242 22.63 -5.63 -17.45
N ILE A 243 22.21 -4.45 -17.05
CA ILE A 243 20.91 -3.90 -17.40
C ILE A 243 20.97 -2.40 -17.59
N GLU A 244 20.23 -1.90 -18.57
CA GLU A 244 20.07 -0.47 -18.81
C GLU A 244 18.90 0.06 -17.98
N VAL A 245 19.15 1.17 -17.27
CA VAL A 245 18.15 1.86 -16.46
C VAL A 245 17.87 3.22 -17.12
N PRO A 246 16.63 3.47 -17.57
CA PRO A 246 16.26 4.76 -18.16
C PRO A 246 16.17 5.83 -17.07
N LEU A 247 16.76 6.99 -17.34
CA LEU A 247 16.82 8.16 -16.45
C LEU A 247 16.01 9.31 -17.03
N GLU A 248 15.52 10.19 -16.17
CA GLU A 248 14.98 11.47 -16.63
C GLU A 248 16.02 12.23 -17.49
N PRO A 249 15.61 12.99 -18.51
CA PRO A 249 16.55 13.76 -19.32
C PRO A 249 17.38 14.72 -18.47
N GLY A 250 18.68 14.80 -18.76
CA GLY A 250 19.61 15.70 -18.08
C GLY A 250 20.94 15.03 -17.73
N PRO A 251 21.97 15.83 -17.43
CA PRO A 251 23.26 15.30 -17.03
C PRO A 251 23.18 14.69 -15.64
N TYR A 252 23.77 13.52 -15.49
CA TYR A 252 24.08 12.90 -14.21
C TYR A 252 25.57 12.62 -14.12
N ARG A 253 26.11 12.65 -12.91
CA ARG A 253 27.44 12.17 -12.60
C ARG A 253 27.33 11.01 -11.62
N ASP A 254 27.88 9.87 -12.00
CA ASP A 254 28.08 8.77 -11.06
C ASP A 254 29.22 9.14 -10.10
N LEU A 255 28.87 9.25 -8.82
CA LEU A 255 29.79 9.64 -7.76
C LEU A 255 30.78 8.53 -7.40
N ILE A 256 30.52 7.27 -7.78
CA ILE A 256 31.44 6.15 -7.56
C ILE A 256 32.53 6.12 -8.63
N THR A 257 32.14 6.21 -9.90
CA THR A 257 33.09 6.09 -11.03
C THR A 257 33.58 7.43 -11.58
N GLY A 258 32.91 8.53 -11.25
CA GLY A 258 33.16 9.87 -11.79
C GLY A 258 32.65 10.11 -13.21
N LYS A 259 32.07 9.08 -13.86
CA LYS A 259 31.58 9.14 -15.24
C LYS A 259 30.25 9.90 -15.31
N SER A 260 30.06 10.62 -16.41
CA SER A 260 28.78 11.28 -16.71
C SER A 260 27.89 10.38 -17.57
N CYS A 261 26.59 10.44 -17.35
CA CYS A 261 25.56 9.80 -18.18
C CYS A 261 24.36 10.73 -18.36
N SER A 262 23.50 10.43 -19.33
CA SER A 262 22.28 11.20 -19.62
C SER A 262 21.26 10.30 -20.30
N GLY A 263 20.00 10.39 -19.89
CA GLY A 263 18.89 9.61 -20.44
C GLY A 263 18.87 8.12 -20.06
N ALA A 264 20.03 7.51 -19.81
CA ALA A 264 20.16 6.14 -19.31
C ALA A 264 21.50 5.90 -18.64
N VAL A 265 21.58 4.84 -17.82
CA VAL A 265 22.83 4.28 -17.29
C VAL A 265 22.81 2.76 -17.39
N THR A 266 23.90 2.16 -17.86
CA THR A 266 24.08 0.70 -17.83
C THR A 266 24.75 0.30 -16.53
N LEU A 267 24.06 -0.53 -15.74
CA LEU A 267 24.61 -1.14 -14.53
C LEU A 267 25.10 -2.55 -14.89
N GLY A 268 26.37 -2.85 -14.59
CA GLY A 268 26.88 -4.22 -14.67
C GLY A 268 26.18 -5.16 -13.68
N ALA A 269 26.43 -6.47 -13.80
CA ALA A 269 25.96 -7.45 -12.84
C ALA A 269 26.37 -7.06 -11.40
N ARG A 270 25.41 -7.06 -10.46
CA ARG A 270 25.66 -6.69 -9.05
C ARG A 270 26.21 -5.27 -8.82
N ALA A 271 26.17 -4.41 -9.84
CA ALA A 271 26.72 -3.07 -9.75
C ALA A 271 25.80 -2.11 -9.00
N VAL A 272 26.40 -1.04 -8.47
CA VAL A 272 25.73 0.08 -7.82
C VAL A 272 26.15 1.36 -8.53
N ALA A 273 25.23 2.29 -8.71
CA ALA A 273 25.52 3.67 -9.12
C ALA A 273 24.88 4.66 -8.13
N ILE A 274 25.58 5.76 -7.88
CA ILE A 274 25.05 6.90 -7.09
C ILE A 274 25.11 8.11 -8.00
N LEU A 275 23.96 8.53 -8.51
CA LEU A 275 23.88 9.60 -9.49
C LEU A 275 23.51 10.92 -8.80
N GLY A 276 24.39 11.90 -8.92
CA GLY A 276 24.10 13.30 -8.63
C GLY A 276 23.76 14.06 -9.92
N ARG A 277 22.90 15.07 -9.81
CA ARG A 277 22.68 16.07 -10.85
C ARG A 277 23.61 17.27 -10.66
#